data_AF-D6XZZ1-F1
#
_entry.id   AF-D6XZZ1-F1
#
_cell.length_a   1.000
_cell.length_b   1.000
_cell.length_c   1.000
_cell.angle_alpha   90.00
_cell.angle_beta   90.00
_cell.angle_gamma   90.00
#
_symmetry.space_group_name_H-M   'P 1'
#
loop_
_entity.id
_entity.type
_entity.pdbx_description
1 polymer ?
#
loop_
_entity_poly.entity_id
_entity_poly.type
_entity_poly.pdbx_seq_one_letter_code
_entity_poly.pdbx_strand_id
1 'polypeptide(L)' 'MERETFEQMLYGLYVTLLEKEGVFGELEAKPFIVSLLDTIDELDEFWNGHGDLLARDDELYDWIEEMREKYEG' A
#
# COMPACT_ATOMS: atom_id res chain seq x y z
N MET A 1 -5.35 -11.47 14.33
CA MET A 1 -4.57 -10.22 14.22
C MET A 1 -5.45 -9.12 14.78
N GLU A 2 -4.90 -8.16 15.52
CA GLU A 2 -5.69 -7.00 15.96
C GLU A 2 -5.65 -5.90 14.90
N ARG A 3 -6.68 -5.05 14.84
CA ARG A 3 -6.81 -3.98 13.83
C ARG A 3 -5.62 -3.03 13.82
N GLU A 4 -5.13 -2.66 15.00
CA GLU A 4 -3.94 -1.82 15.14
C GLU A 4 -2.69 -2.46 14.51
N THR A 5 -2.54 -3.80 14.63
CA THR A 5 -1.42 -4.52 14.00
C THR A 5 -1.54 -4.50 12.48
N PHE A 6 -2.75 -4.57 11.94
CA PHE A 6 -3.00 -4.47 10.51
C PHE A 6 -2.69 -3.05 9.99
N GLU A 7 -3.14 -2.01 10.68
CA GLU A 7 -2.88 -0.61 10.33
C GLU A 7 -1.38 -0.29 10.39
N GLN A 8 -0.66 -0.77 11.41
CA GLN A 8 0.80 -0.64 11.49
C GLN A 8 1.52 -1.39 10.37
N MET A 9 1.00 -2.54 9.93
CA MET A 9 1.56 -3.30 8.82
C MET A 9 1.38 -2.56 7.50
N LEU A 10 0.18 -2.05 7.22
CA LEU A 10 -0.08 -1.22 6.04
C LEU A 10 0.83 0.02 6.01
N TYR A 11 0.98 0.70 7.14
CA TYR A 11 1.90 1.83 7.25
C TYR A 11 3.36 1.44 6.99
N GLY A 12 3.81 0.28 7.49
CA GLY A 12 5.16 -0.22 7.21
C GLY A 12 5.40 -0.53 5.73
N LEU A 13 4.41 -1.11 5.05
CA LEU A 13 4.48 -1.39 3.61
C LEU A 13 4.53 -0.10 2.79
N TYR A 14 3.76 0.91 3.20
CA TYR A 14 3.80 2.26 2.62
C TYR A 14 5.17 2.91 2.72
N VAL A 15 5.76 2.95 3.93
CA VAL A 15 7.10 3.51 4.14
C VAL A 15 8.13 2.77 3.29
N THR A 16 8.01 1.44 3.19
CA THR A 16 8.89 0.63 2.34
C THR A 16 8.80 1.04 0.87
N LEU A 17 7.60 1.33 0.38
CA LEU A 17 7.37 1.74 -1.01
C LEU A 17 8.06 3.10 -1.28
N LEU A 18 7.89 4.09 -0.40
CA LEU A 18 8.58 5.39 -0.48
C LEU A 18 10.12 5.26 -0.49
N GLU A 19 10.66 4.46 0.43
CA GLU A 19 12.10 4.25 0.54
C GLU A 19 12.69 3.61 -0.72
N LYS A 20 11.95 2.66 -1.31
CA LYS A 20 12.41 1.93 -2.49
C LYS A 20 12.47 2.81 -3.72
N GLU A 21 11.46 3.64 -3.92
CA GLU A 21 11.48 4.66 -4.97
C GLU A 21 12.64 5.64 -4.77
N GLY A 22 12.83 6.14 -3.54
CA GLY A 22 13.90 7.08 -3.22
C GLY A 22 15.32 6.52 -3.41
N VAL A 23 15.50 5.21 -3.20
CA VAL A 23 16.83 4.55 -3.27
C VAL A 23 17.17 4.06 -4.68
N PHE A 24 16.24 3.40 -5.37
CA PHE A 24 16.50 2.75 -6.65
C PHE A 24 16.12 3.61 -7.86
N GLY A 25 15.32 4.65 -7.64
CA GLY A 25 14.69 5.39 -8.73
C GLY A 25 13.57 4.58 -9.41
N GLU A 26 12.71 5.30 -10.12
CA GLU A 26 11.43 4.79 -10.64
C GLU A 26 11.55 3.51 -11.47
N LEU A 27 12.52 3.44 -12.38
CA LEU A 27 12.66 2.34 -13.34
C LEU A 27 13.05 1.02 -12.68
N GLU A 28 13.92 1.08 -11.67
CA GLU A 28 14.38 -0.11 -10.92
C GLU A 28 13.40 -0.48 -9.80
N ALA A 29 12.68 0.50 -9.25
CA ALA A 29 11.71 0.27 -8.18
C ALA A 29 10.37 -0.29 -8.69
N LYS A 30 9.96 0.01 -9.93
CA LYS A 30 8.66 -0.39 -10.51
C LYS A 30 8.22 -1.83 -10.24
N PRO A 31 9.00 -2.89 -10.57
CA PRO A 31 8.55 -4.27 -10.35
C PRO A 31 8.32 -4.60 -8.87
N PHE A 32 9.09 -3.97 -7.97
CA PHE A 32 8.92 -4.16 -6.54
C PHE A 32 7.71 -3.39 -6.00
N ILE A 33 7.52 -2.15 -6.48
CA ILE A 33 6.39 -1.29 -6.11
C ILE A 33 5.06 -1.94 -6.52
N VAL A 34 4.95 -2.43 -7.76
CA VAL A 34 3.73 -3.13 -8.23
C VAL A 34 3.42 -4.35 -7.36
N SER A 35 4.42 -5.19 -7.08
CA SER A 35 4.21 -6.36 -6.21
C SER A 35 3.78 -5.99 -4.78
N LEU A 36 4.21 -4.83 -4.26
CA LEU A 36 3.77 -4.34 -2.96
C LEU A 36 2.34 -3.80 -3.00
N LEU A 37 1.95 -3.12 -4.08
CA LEU A 37 0.59 -2.63 -4.27
C LEU A 37 -0.41 -3.81 -4.34
N ASP A 38 -0.06 -4.89 -5.04
CA ASP A 38 -0.85 -6.14 -5.03
C ASP A 38 -1.01 -6.71 -3.62
N THR A 39 0.09 -6.74 -2.84
CA THR A 39 0.08 -7.23 -1.46
C THR A 39 -0.82 -6.38 -0.56
N ILE A 40 -0.83 -5.06 -0.76
CA ILE A 40 -1.69 -4.14 -0.02
C ILE A 40 -3.17 -4.42 -0.33
N ASP A 41 -3.54 -4.68 -1.57
CA ASP A 41 -4.92 -5.03 -1.93
C ASP A 41 -5.38 -6.35 -1.31
N GLU A 42 -4.54 -7.39 -1.36
CA GLU A 42 -4.86 -8.68 -0.74
C GLU A 42 -5.06 -8.54 0.77
N LEU A 43 -4.25 -7.71 1.42
CA LEU A 43 -4.36 -7.40 2.84
C LEU A 43 -5.63 -6.60 3.15
N ASP A 44 -5.94 -5.61 2.30
CA ASP A 44 -7.16 -4.81 2.41
C ASP A 44 -8.42 -5.67 2.23
N GLU A 45 -8.45 -6.53 1.21
CA GLU A 45 -9.56 -7.46 0.98
C GLU A 45 -9.70 -8.46 2.13
N PHE A 46 -8.59 -9.00 2.65
CA PHE A 46 -8.61 -9.91 3.79
C PHE A 46 -9.21 -9.25 5.05
N TRP A 47 -8.89 -7.98 5.29
CA TRP A 47 -9.27 -7.29 6.53
C TRP A 47 -10.63 -6.58 6.43
N ASN A 48 -10.89 -5.92 5.30
CA ASN A 48 -12.08 -5.11 5.06
C ASN A 48 -13.14 -5.79 4.18
N GLY A 49 -12.84 -6.94 3.57
CA GLY A 49 -13.76 -7.72 2.72
C GLY A 49 -15.01 -8.26 3.43
N HIS A 50 -15.09 -8.16 4.76
CA HIS A 50 -16.30 -8.43 5.54
C HIS A 50 -17.14 -7.20 5.90
N GLY A 51 -16.87 -6.04 5.28
CA GLY A 51 -17.84 -4.94 5.20
C GLY A 51 -17.73 -3.87 6.27
N ASP A 52 -16.55 -3.62 6.84
CA ASP A 52 -16.36 -2.54 7.80
C ASP A 52 -15.23 -1.58 7.37
N LEU A 53 -15.58 -0.74 6.39
CA LEU A 53 -14.84 0.44 5.91
C LEU A 53 -14.72 1.55 6.98
N LEU A 54 -14.60 1.21 8.25
CA LEU A 54 -14.53 2.20 9.32
C LEU A 54 -13.08 2.62 9.56
N ALA A 55 -12.76 3.85 9.18
CA ALA A 55 -11.45 4.50 9.25
C ALA A 55 -10.40 3.89 8.31
N ARG A 56 -10.64 4.01 7.00
CA ARG A 56 -9.52 4.16 6.07
C ARG A 56 -8.83 5.48 6.42
N ASP A 57 -7.50 5.46 6.51
CA ASP A 57 -6.73 6.69 6.51
C ASP A 57 -6.77 7.24 5.07
N ASP A 58 -7.57 8.28 4.85
CA ASP A 58 -7.83 8.83 3.52
C ASP A 58 -6.53 9.27 2.83
N GLU A 59 -5.55 9.81 3.57
CA GLU A 59 -4.28 10.27 3.02
C GLU A 59 -3.40 9.11 2.53
N LEU A 60 -3.40 7.99 3.25
CA LEU A 60 -2.65 6.80 2.87
C LEU A 60 -3.20 6.18 1.57
N TYR A 61 -4.53 6.13 1.46
CA TYR A 61 -5.20 5.56 0.29
C TYR A 61 -5.06 6.44 -0.94
N ASP A 62 -5.22 7.74 -0.81
CA ASP A 62 -5.00 8.68 -1.91
C ASP A 62 -3.59 8.51 -2.49
N TRP A 63 -2.58 8.37 -1.63
CA TRP A 63 -1.22 8.12 -2.08
C TRP A 63 -1.03 6.74 -2.75
N ILE A 64 -1.65 5.68 -2.22
CA ILE A 64 -1.58 4.33 -2.84
C ILE A 64 -2.17 4.39 -4.25
N GLU A 65 -3.30 5.07 -4.43
CA GLU A 65 -3.92 5.28 -5.74
C GLU A 65 -3.02 6.10 -6.67
N GLU A 66 -2.39 7.18 -6.19
CA GLU A 66 -1.39 7.93 -6.99
C GLU A 66 -0.22 7.04 -7.45
N MET A 67 0.24 6.13 -6.58
CA MET A 67 1.32 5.20 -6.92
C MET A 67 0.85 4.13 -7.91
N ARG A 68 -0.40 3.67 -7.83
CA ARG A 68 -0.99 2.81 -8.87
C ARG A 68 -1.04 3.52 -10.21
N GLU A 69 -1.58 4.73 -10.26
CA GLU A 69 -1.64 5.51 -11.50
C GLU A 69 -0.25 5.69 -12.12
N LYS A 70 0.76 5.92 -11.28
CA LYS A 70 2.15 6.09 -11.72
C LYS A 70 2.78 4.80 -12.25
N TYR A 71 2.60 3.67 -11.57
CA TYR A 71 3.36 2.44 -11.82
C TYR A 71 2.60 1.38 -12.63
N GLU A 72 1.27 1.40 -12.63
CA GLU A 72 0.39 0.45 -13.32
C GLU A 72 -0.36 1.08 -14.52
N GLY A 73 -0.52 2.41 -14.55
CA GLY A 73 -1.02 3.18 -15.70
C GLY A 73 -0.04 3.27 -16.88
#